data_AF-A0AAD7H123-F1
#
_entry.id   AF-A0AAD7H123-F1
#
_cell.length_a   1.000
_cell.length_b   1.000
_cell.length_c   1.000
_cell.angle_alpha   90.00
_cell.angle_beta   90.00
_cell.angle_gamma   90.00
#
_symmetry.space_group_name_H-M   'P 1'
#
loop_
_entity.id
_entity.type
_entity.pdbx_description
1 polymer ?
#
loop_
_entity_poly.entity_id
_entity_poly.type
_entity_poly.pdbx_seq_one_letter_code
_entity_poly.pdbx_strand_id
1 'polypeptide(L)'
;PIGLIWDSTNYSCGYDAFFTVLYNIWIRAPGEWSAHLRSTSNLMTQLSALLAEVSQELLTFENARDNVRRMMHAVNPHQFPYGVLGTSIDKLVGALFHVNRTHARGQRKCNTC
;
A
#
# COMPACT_ATOMS: atom_id res chain seq x y z
N PRO A 1 -5.83 -17.22 -0.10
CA PRO A 1 -5.61 -15.76 -0.26
C PRO A 1 -5.49 -15.43 -1.76
N ILE A 2 -6.17 -14.38 -2.22
CA ILE A 2 -5.88 -13.82 -3.55
C ILE A 2 -4.46 -13.24 -3.46
N GLY A 3 -3.53 -13.85 -4.19
CA GLY A 3 -2.16 -13.38 -4.33
C GLY A 3 -2.00 -12.63 -5.64
N LEU A 4 -1.00 -11.77 -5.70
CA LEU A 4 -0.58 -11.08 -6.93
C LEU A 4 0.46 -11.91 -7.67
N ILE A 5 0.38 -11.93 -8.99
CA ILE A 5 1.45 -12.47 -9.84
C ILE A 5 2.61 -11.47 -9.82
N TRP A 6 3.80 -11.95 -9.46
CA TRP A 6 5.01 -11.15 -9.39
C TRP A 6 5.44 -10.66 -10.79
N ASP A 7 5.68 -9.35 -10.92
CA ASP A 7 6.31 -8.73 -12.07
C ASP A 7 7.84 -8.83 -11.94
N SER A 8 8.42 -9.74 -12.72
CA SER A 8 9.87 -9.98 -12.77
C SER A 8 10.64 -8.95 -13.61
N THR A 9 9.95 -8.09 -14.36
CA THR A 9 10.58 -7.02 -15.15
C THR A 9 10.68 -5.74 -14.32
N ASN A 10 9.58 -5.38 -13.65
CA ASN A 10 9.56 -4.29 -12.67
C ASN A 10 9.20 -4.84 -11.29
N TYR A 11 10.22 -5.24 -10.53
CA TYR A 11 10.09 -6.00 -9.30
C TYR A 11 8.95 -5.51 -8.41
N SER A 12 7.88 -6.30 -8.37
CA SER A 12 6.67 -5.95 -7.62
C SER A 12 6.58 -6.58 -6.23
N CYS A 13 7.47 -7.51 -5.87
CA CYS A 13 7.31 -8.38 -4.69
C CYS A 13 7.01 -7.64 -3.38
N GLY A 14 7.62 -6.47 -3.14
CA GLY A 14 7.32 -5.64 -1.98
C GLY A 14 5.90 -5.05 -2.02
N TYR A 15 5.45 -4.59 -3.19
CA TYR A 15 4.08 -4.14 -3.40
C TYR A 15 3.09 -5.30 -3.28
N ASP A 16 3.42 -6.46 -3.84
CA ASP A 16 2.57 -7.65 -3.83
C ASP A 16 2.29 -8.13 -2.41
N ALA A 17 3.34 -8.26 -1.59
CA ALA A 17 3.22 -8.62 -0.19
C ALA A 17 2.39 -7.58 0.57
N PHE A 18 2.69 -6.29 0.38
CA PHE A 18 2.04 -5.23 1.13
C PHE A 18 0.56 -5.07 0.78
N PHE A 19 0.23 -5.01 -0.51
CA PHE A 19 -1.16 -4.83 -0.97
C PHE A 19 -2.00 -6.07 -0.69
N THR A 20 -1.43 -7.28 -0.76
CA THR A 20 -2.12 -8.50 -0.35
C THR A 20 -2.55 -8.41 1.13
N VAL A 21 -1.67 -7.95 2.03
CA VAL A 21 -2.03 -7.76 3.45
C VAL A 21 -3.16 -6.74 3.59
N LEU A 22 -3.07 -5.59 2.93
CA LEU A 22 -4.12 -4.56 3.00
C LEU A 22 -5.46 -5.06 2.47
N TYR A 23 -5.48 -5.79 1.35
CA TYR A 23 -6.70 -6.35 0.79
C TYR A 23 -7.34 -7.39 1.73
N ASN A 24 -6.53 -8.27 2.35
CA ASN A 24 -7.03 -9.25 3.32
C ASN A 24 -7.61 -8.60 4.60
N ILE A 25 -7.12 -7.42 4.98
CA ILE A 25 -7.72 -6.63 6.06
C ILE A 25 -9.04 -6.02 5.58
N TRP A 26 -8.99 -5.35 4.42
CA TRP A 26 -10.12 -4.62 3.85
C TRP A 26 -11.35 -5.49 3.58
N ILE A 27 -11.16 -6.69 3.02
CA ILE A 27 -12.26 -7.60 2.63
C ILE A 27 -13.10 -8.08 3.82
N ARG A 28 -12.58 -8.00 5.07
CA ARG A 28 -13.32 -8.39 6.27
C ARG A 28 -14.46 -7.43 6.61
N ALA A 29 -14.29 -6.15 6.29
CA ALA A 29 -15.30 -5.11 6.51
C ALA A 29 -15.09 -3.96 5.49
N PRO A 30 -15.43 -4.16 4.21
CA PRO A 30 -15.12 -3.22 3.13
C PRO A 30 -15.60 -1.79 3.37
N GLY A 31 -16.78 -1.62 3.98
CA GLY A 31 -17.34 -0.30 4.28
C GLY A 31 -16.51 0.46 5.32
N GLU A 32 -16.23 -0.18 6.46
CA GLU A 32 -15.46 0.41 7.56
C GLU A 32 -14.01 0.69 7.13
N TRP A 33 -13.34 -0.30 6.53
CA TRP A 33 -11.96 -0.14 6.10
C TRP A 33 -11.82 0.87 4.96
N SER A 34 -12.78 0.97 4.05
CA SER A 34 -12.76 2.04 3.04
C SER A 34 -12.81 3.42 3.68
N ALA A 35 -13.67 3.63 4.68
CA ALA A 35 -13.74 4.91 5.38
C ALA A 35 -12.41 5.25 6.07
N HIS A 36 -11.80 4.28 6.76
CA HIS A 36 -10.49 4.48 7.41
C HIS A 36 -9.37 4.76 6.41
N LEU A 37 -9.25 3.98 5.34
CA LEU A 37 -8.20 4.16 4.34
C LEU A 37 -8.32 5.53 3.64
N ARG A 38 -9.54 5.93 3.25
CA ARG A 38 -9.78 7.23 2.61
C ARG A 38 -9.43 8.42 3.50
N SER A 39 -9.50 8.25 4.82
CA SER A 39 -9.12 9.29 5.77
C SER A 39 -7.60 9.43 5.97
N THR A 40 -6.80 8.50 5.44
CA THR A 40 -5.36 8.42 5.71
C THR A 40 -4.53 9.30 4.77
N SER A 41 -4.68 9.10 3.46
CA SER A 41 -3.92 9.83 2.43
C SER A 41 -4.62 9.75 1.07
N ASN A 42 -4.26 10.63 0.13
CA ASN A 42 -4.79 10.57 -1.24
C ASN A 42 -4.48 9.22 -1.92
N LEU A 43 -3.29 8.65 -1.68
CA LEU A 43 -2.94 7.34 -2.22
C LEU A 43 -3.82 6.23 -1.62
N MET A 44 -4.13 6.29 -0.32
CA MET A 44 -5.02 5.32 0.32
C MET A 44 -6.48 5.47 -0.12
N THR A 45 -6.92 6.70 -0.42
CA THR A 45 -8.22 6.93 -1.07
C THR A 45 -8.30 6.23 -2.41
N GLN A 46 -7.28 6.37 -3.26
CA GLN A 46 -7.23 5.71 -4.56
C GLN A 46 -7.14 4.19 -4.42
N LEU A 47 -6.27 3.69 -3.54
CA LEU A 47 -6.17 2.26 -3.26
C LEU A 47 -7.53 1.69 -2.80
N SER A 48 -8.24 2.35 -1.89
CA SER A 48 -9.57 1.92 -1.43
C SER A 48 -10.59 1.81 -2.58
N ALA A 49 -10.58 2.74 -3.53
CA ALA A 49 -11.45 2.66 -4.70
C ALA A 49 -11.10 1.46 -5.59
N LEU A 50 -9.80 1.27 -5.88
CA LEU A 50 -9.31 0.16 -6.69
C LEU A 50 -9.58 -1.20 -6.03
N LEU A 51 -9.46 -1.33 -4.71
CA LEU A 51 -9.81 -2.58 -4.01
C LEU A 51 -11.30 -2.91 -4.15
N ALA A 52 -12.17 -1.90 -4.18
CA ALA A 52 -13.60 -2.11 -4.43
C ALA A 52 -13.86 -2.60 -5.85
N GLU A 53 -13.16 -2.07 -6.86
CA GLU A 53 -13.22 -2.56 -8.24
C GLU A 53 -12.71 -4.00 -8.36
N VAL A 54 -11.61 -4.32 -7.68
CA VAL A 54 -11.07 -5.70 -7.61
C VAL A 54 -12.08 -6.66 -7.00
N SER A 55 -12.77 -6.26 -5.92
CA SER A 55 -13.78 -7.10 -5.27
C SER A 55 -15.03 -7.35 -6.12
N GLN A 56 -15.26 -6.49 -7.12
CA GLN A 56 -16.36 -6.60 -8.07
C GLN A 56 -15.90 -7.22 -9.41
N GLU A 57 -14.65 -7.70 -9.49
CA GLU A 57 -14.06 -8.27 -10.70
C GLU A 57 -14.00 -7.30 -11.89
N LEU A 58 -14.11 -5.99 -11.63
CA LEU A 58 -14.00 -4.93 -12.66
C LEU A 58 -12.54 -4.61 -13.02
N LEU A 59 -11.62 -4.99 -12.15
CA LEU A 59 -10.18 -4.74 -12.30
C LEU A 59 -9.39 -5.92 -11.72
N THR A 60 -8.32 -6.33 -12.39
CA THR A 60 -7.40 -7.32 -11.81
C THR A 60 -6.63 -6.71 -10.66
N PHE A 61 -6.21 -7.54 -9.70
CA PHE A 61 -5.46 -7.03 -8.57
C PHE A 61 -4.09 -6.46 -9.01
N GLU A 62 -3.48 -7.05 -10.03
CA GLU A 62 -2.24 -6.57 -10.65
C GLU A 62 -2.40 -5.17 -11.24
N ASN A 63 -3.52 -4.91 -11.92
CA ASN A 63 -3.78 -3.57 -12.48
C ASN A 63 -4.02 -2.54 -11.37
N ALA A 64 -4.72 -2.91 -10.29
CA ALA A 64 -4.86 -2.06 -9.12
C ALA A 64 -3.49 -1.72 -8.50
N ARG A 65 -2.63 -2.73 -8.30
CA ARG A 65 -1.25 -2.54 -7.82
C ARG A 65 -0.46 -1.59 -8.73
N ASP A 66 -0.48 -1.83 -10.03
CA ASP A 66 0.32 -1.08 -10.99
C ASP A 66 -0.18 0.37 -11.16
N ASN A 67 -1.48 0.60 -10.99
CA ASN A 67 -2.04 1.95 -10.90
C ASN A 67 -1.47 2.72 -9.70
N VAL A 68 -1.47 2.12 -8.51
CA VAL A 68 -0.91 2.77 -7.31
C VAL A 68 0.61 2.94 -7.45
N ARG A 69 1.34 1.94 -7.96
CA ARG A 69 2.79 2.08 -8.27
C ARG A 69 3.06 3.26 -9.18
N ARG A 70 2.27 3.44 -10.24
CA ARG A 70 2.42 4.55 -11.17
C ARG A 70 2.23 5.90 -10.47
N MET A 71 1.23 6.00 -9.59
CA MET A 71 1.00 7.20 -8.79
C MET A 71 2.18 7.50 -7.85
N MET A 72 2.71 6.48 -7.17
CA MET A 72 3.86 6.63 -6.27
C MET A 72 5.14 7.03 -7.03
N HIS A 73 5.40 6.39 -8.16
CA HIS A 73 6.52 6.72 -9.04
C HIS A 73 6.42 8.14 -9.59
N ALA A 74 5.23 8.60 -9.98
CA ALA A 74 5.02 9.95 -10.46
C ALA A 74 5.34 11.02 -9.40
N VAL A 75 5.11 10.72 -8.12
CA VAL A 75 5.43 11.62 -7.00
C VAL A 75 6.92 11.59 -6.64
N ASN A 76 7.51 10.40 -6.56
CA ASN A 76 8.93 10.25 -6.23
C ASN A 76 9.56 9.06 -6.99
N PRO A 77 10.06 9.28 -8.21
CA PRO A 77 10.59 8.21 -9.05
C PRO A 77 11.88 7.61 -8.50
N HIS A 78 12.66 8.37 -7.74
CA HIS A 78 13.88 7.88 -7.10
C HIS A 78 13.58 6.92 -5.94
N GLN A 79 12.51 7.18 -5.16
CA GLN A 79 12.10 6.32 -4.05
C GLN A 79 11.28 5.11 -4.51
N PHE A 80 10.53 5.25 -5.60
CA PHE A 80 9.68 4.19 -6.15
C PHE A 80 10.04 3.90 -7.60
N PRO A 81 11.28 3.44 -7.90
CA PRO A 81 11.72 3.23 -9.27
C PRO A 81 11.02 2.02 -9.92
N TYR A 82 10.94 2.05 -11.25
CA TYR A 82 10.70 0.86 -12.06
C TYR A 82 11.99 0.04 -12.23
N GLY A 83 11.86 -1.17 -12.77
CA GLY A 83 12.97 -2.11 -12.93
C GLY A 83 13.24 -2.97 -11.70
N VAL A 84 14.51 -3.36 -11.53
CA VAL A 84 14.92 -4.45 -10.63
C VAL A 84 15.42 -4.00 -9.25
N LEU A 85 15.38 -2.69 -8.95
CA LEU A 85 15.89 -2.15 -7.68
C LEU A 85 15.06 -2.60 -6.47
N GLY A 86 13.83 -3.09 -6.70
CA GLY A 86 12.87 -3.45 -5.66
C GLY A 86 12.31 -2.22 -4.94
N THR A 87 11.54 -2.47 -3.87
CA THR A 87 11.05 -1.42 -2.97
C THR A 87 11.10 -1.92 -1.54
N SER A 88 11.27 -1.00 -0.59
CA SER A 88 11.30 -1.34 0.83
C SER A 88 9.93 -1.09 1.47
N ILE A 89 9.50 -2.02 2.33
CA ILE A 89 8.19 -1.95 3.00
C ILE A 89 8.08 -0.71 3.89
N ASP A 90 9.16 -0.26 4.55
CA ASP A 90 9.15 0.98 5.34
C ASP A 90 8.81 2.21 4.49
N LYS A 91 9.29 2.24 3.24
CA LYS A 91 8.99 3.31 2.28
C LYS A 91 7.54 3.27 1.81
N LEU A 92 6.99 2.07 1.58
CA LEU A 92 5.58 1.90 1.23
C LEU A 92 4.68 2.37 2.37
N VAL A 93 4.96 1.92 3.61
CA VAL A 93 4.23 2.35 4.80
C VAL A 93 4.33 3.87 4.96
N GLY A 94 5.55 4.41 4.86
CA GLY A 94 5.80 5.84 5.01
C GLY A 94 5.06 6.69 3.98
N ALA A 95 4.90 6.23 2.74
CA ALA A 95 4.18 6.97 1.71
C ALA A 95 2.65 6.82 1.80
N LEU A 96 2.15 5.63 2.12
CA LEU A 96 0.72 5.34 2.14
C LEU A 96 0.05 5.78 3.44
N PHE A 97 0.75 5.61 4.56
CA PHE A 97 0.29 5.99 5.89
C PHE A 97 0.93 7.30 6.39
N HIS A 98 1.39 8.17 5.49
CA HIS A 98 1.85 9.48 5.91
C HIS A 98 0.67 10.29 6.45
N VAL A 99 0.55 10.36 7.78
CA VAL A 99 -0.44 11.18 8.45
C VAL A 99 0.27 12.34 9.12
N ASN A 100 -0.19 13.56 8.86
CA ASN A 100 0.30 14.78 9.54
C ASN A 100 -0.07 14.82 11.04
N ARG A 101 -0.49 13.69 11.63
CA ARG A 101 -0.92 13.57 13.02
C ARG A 101 -0.31 12.32 13.63
N THR A 102 0.32 12.50 14.79
CA THR A 102 0.81 11.38 15.60
C THR A 102 -0.40 10.67 16.21
N HIS A 103 -0.66 9.43 15.81
CA HIS A 103 -1.76 8.63 16.37
C HIS A 103 -1.41 8.02 17.74
N ALA A 104 -0.15 7.65 17.93
CA ALA A 104 0.37 7.15 19.21
C ALA A 104 1.89 7.33 19.26
N ARG A 105 2.44 7.53 20.48
CA ARG A 105 3.89 7.60 20.72
C ARG A 105 4.27 6.58 21.76
N GLY A 106 5.17 5.67 21.42
CA GLY A 106 5.83 4.79 22.37
C GLY A 106 7.25 5.27 22.62
N GLN A 107 7.64 5.41 23.89
CA GLN A 107 9.02 5.70 24.26
C GLN A 107 9.59 4.51 25.03
N ARG A 108 10.77 4.03 24.62
CA ARG A 108 11.54 3.08 25.40
C ARG A 108 12.58 3.86 26.20
N LYS A 109 12.57 3.68 27.51
CA LYS A 109 13.59 4.21 28.42
C LYS A 109 14.51 3.04 28.77
N CYS A 110 15.82 3.17 28.55
CA CYS A 110 16.78 2.22 29.07
C CYS A 110 16.83 2.38 30.59
N ASN A 111 16.56 1.30 31.32
CA ASN A 111 16.57 1.31 32.79
C ASN A 111 17.96 1.01 33.37
N THR A 112 18.91 0.64 32.50
CA THR A 112 20.30 0.36 32.82
C THR A 112 21.14 0.74 31.60
N CYS A 113 22.09 1.64 31.81
CA CYS A 113 23.13 2.01 30.87
C CYS A 113 24.37 1.13 31.09
#